data_AF-A0A1G2P063-F1
#
_entry.id   AF-A0A1G2P063-F1
#
_cell.length_a   1.000
_cell.length_b   1.000
_cell.length_c   1.000
_cell.angle_alpha   90.00
_cell.angle_beta   90.00
_cell.angle_gamma   90.00
#
_symmetry.space_group_name_H-M   'P 1'
#
loop_
_entity.id
_entity.type
_entity.pdbx_description
1 polymer ?
#
loop_
_entity_poly.entity_id
_entity_poly.type
_entity_poly.pdbx_seq_one_letter_code
_entity_poly.pdbx_strand_id
1 'polypeptide(L)'
;MKNSWLETIIQTRACYTGAFLDEEEKVKILKQFPPSFQNIFTDHLTIKYKPSQEEMSDLALGEKVLLTAVALAKDEKAEALLIQTDISANSHPHITISTAPGIEPSYSNQLLEKANFKEIPPFDINARIGLSAGKKIFFEEPDFIFKKIILPTRPQADTLVAIYILRKFGNSFFKNIDKAEIEIAPTLPAGKDVQTLEDEGVLAIDIGGGKFDHHGREPKITASELIADYLGMRNNPALSKLIEYARRDDIHGQGTISNDPLDRAFGLSGLIVALNKDKSVKPEKISEMISPLLDAHYKEELRRTEELPREFEQKTKEGRVEIFQVKQRDKKLKVVIVDSDNPSLPGFLRSQIGGRFDVVAQKHSSGHINILTRPTKRVDLRSLIGLIRKSEAMVKGVDLAVSMNELSRSGRLEAVPEWYYDPATNSIQNGGINPKDILSTKISKEQLKKIIELGLSESLWSPLR
;
A
#
# COMPACT_ATOMS: atom_id res chain seq x y z
N MET A 1 4.35 6.37 10.66
CA MET A 1 5.62 6.10 11.35
C MET A 1 6.36 5.09 10.50
N LYS A 2 7.61 5.37 10.11
CA LYS A 2 8.44 4.37 9.43
C LYS A 2 8.89 3.42 10.51
N ASN A 3 8.25 2.26 10.64
CA ASN A 3 8.84 1.19 11.43
C ASN A 3 10.22 0.93 10.84
N SER A 4 11.26 0.94 11.68
CA SER A 4 12.58 0.60 11.17
C SER A 4 12.56 -0.85 10.69
N TRP A 5 13.42 -1.16 9.75
CA TRP A 5 13.56 -2.52 9.25
C TRP A 5 13.97 -3.48 10.39
N LEU A 6 14.73 -2.99 11.37
CA LEU A 6 15.13 -3.72 12.57
C LEU A 6 13.91 -4.04 13.47
N GLU A 7 13.00 -3.10 13.69
CA GLU A 7 11.74 -3.34 14.41
C GLU A 7 10.90 -4.45 13.75
N THR A 8 10.86 -4.45 12.42
CA THR A 8 10.10 -5.45 11.68
C THR A 8 10.68 -6.85 11.92
N ILE A 9 12.01 -7.00 11.87
CA ILE A 9 12.67 -8.28 12.15
C ILE A 9 12.37 -8.77 13.56
N ILE A 10 12.51 -7.90 14.56
CA ILE A 10 12.27 -8.22 15.97
C ILE A 10 10.83 -8.71 16.18
N GLN A 11 9.85 -8.03 15.56
CA GLN A 11 8.44 -8.35 15.76
C GLN A 11 8.00 -9.62 15.03
N THR A 12 8.60 -9.90 13.87
CA THR A 12 8.14 -10.95 12.95
C THR A 12 8.90 -12.26 13.08
N ARG A 13 10.03 -12.27 13.81
CA ARG A 13 10.86 -13.46 14.05
C ARG A 13 10.99 -13.76 15.54
N ALA A 14 11.37 -15.00 15.86
CA ALA A 14 11.86 -15.31 17.19
C ALA A 14 13.24 -14.66 17.37
N CYS A 15 13.25 -13.46 17.96
CA CYS A 15 14.44 -12.66 18.18
C CYS A 15 14.77 -12.53 19.67
N TYR A 16 16.04 -12.66 20.00
CA TYR A 16 16.57 -12.34 21.33
C TYR A 16 18.01 -11.85 21.19
N THR A 17 18.42 -10.98 22.10
CA THR A 17 19.82 -10.60 22.25
C THR A 17 20.47 -11.48 23.31
N GLY A 18 21.75 -11.76 23.12
CA GLY A 18 22.49 -12.63 24.02
C GLY A 18 23.99 -12.35 23.98
N ALA A 19 24.67 -12.80 25.02
CA ALA A 19 26.12 -12.92 25.04
C ALA A 19 26.46 -14.35 24.61
N PHE A 20 26.95 -14.51 23.38
CA PHE A 20 27.21 -15.80 22.75
C PHE A 20 28.64 -16.26 22.99
N LEU A 21 28.80 -17.55 23.27
CA LEU A 21 30.08 -18.19 23.55
C LEU A 21 30.72 -18.68 22.26
N ASP A 22 32.04 -18.53 22.17
CA ASP A 22 32.83 -19.25 21.15
C ASP A 22 33.07 -20.70 21.58
N GLU A 23 33.46 -21.55 20.64
CA GLU A 23 33.66 -22.98 20.89
C GLU A 23 34.74 -23.26 21.95
N GLU A 24 35.75 -22.40 22.09
CA GLU A 24 36.78 -22.55 23.12
C GLU A 24 36.18 -22.40 24.53
N GLU A 25 35.34 -21.39 24.74
CA GLU A 25 34.66 -21.16 26.02
C GLU A 25 33.60 -22.23 26.30
N LYS A 26 32.90 -22.75 25.29
CA LYS A 26 31.99 -23.90 25.48
C LYS A 26 32.73 -25.12 25.99
N VAL A 27 33.86 -25.47 25.36
CA VAL A 27 34.69 -26.62 25.77
C VAL A 27 35.24 -26.41 27.19
N LYS A 28 35.67 -25.18 27.52
CA LYS A 28 36.16 -24.82 28.84
C LYS A 28 35.08 -25.01 29.92
N ILE A 29 33.85 -24.55 29.67
CA ILE A 29 32.71 -24.74 30.56
C ILE A 29 32.40 -26.23 30.73
N LEU A 30 32.23 -26.98 29.63
CA LEU A 30 31.85 -28.40 29.68
C LEU A 30 32.94 -29.27 30.33
N LYS A 31 34.20 -28.86 30.28
CA LYS A 31 35.30 -29.54 30.99
C LYS A 31 35.23 -29.31 32.50
N GLN A 32 34.89 -28.08 32.92
CA GLN A 32 34.79 -27.71 34.33
C GLN A 32 33.47 -28.19 34.96
N PHE A 33 32.39 -28.18 34.19
CA PHE A 33 31.04 -28.55 34.58
C PHE A 33 30.49 -29.59 33.59
N PRO A 34 30.86 -30.88 33.74
CA PRO A 34 30.41 -31.93 32.84
C PRO A 34 28.88 -32.04 32.81
N PRO A 35 28.27 -32.09 31.61
CA PRO A 35 26.82 -32.04 31.47
C PRO A 35 26.17 -33.28 32.07
N SER A 36 25.10 -33.06 32.82
CA SER A 36 24.34 -34.11 33.50
C SER A 36 23.34 -34.81 32.60
N PHE A 37 22.97 -34.19 31.46
CA PHE A 37 21.96 -34.69 30.54
C PHE A 37 22.43 -34.68 29.09
N GLN A 38 21.68 -35.37 28.22
CA GLN A 38 22.03 -35.58 26.81
C GLN A 38 21.85 -34.33 25.94
N ASN A 39 20.89 -33.45 26.27
CA ASN A 39 20.68 -32.22 25.50
C ASN A 39 21.61 -31.14 26.05
N ILE A 40 22.57 -30.67 25.25
CA ILE A 40 23.58 -29.68 25.65
C ILE A 40 23.28 -28.35 24.92
N PHE A 41 23.22 -27.24 25.67
CA PHE A 41 22.80 -25.91 25.16
C PHE A 41 23.80 -24.79 25.45
N THR A 42 25.03 -25.12 25.86
CA THR A 42 26.05 -24.19 26.38
C THR A 42 26.51 -23.19 25.32
N ASP A 43 25.64 -22.30 24.87
CA ASP A 43 25.82 -21.49 23.66
C ASP A 43 25.80 -20.00 23.95
N HIS A 44 24.99 -19.58 24.94
CA HIS A 44 24.76 -18.17 25.22
C HIS A 44 24.18 -17.93 26.61
N LEU A 45 24.31 -16.68 27.05
CA LEU A 45 23.46 -16.05 28.06
C LEU A 45 22.45 -15.14 27.37
N THR A 46 21.16 -15.25 27.72
CA THR A 46 20.13 -14.35 27.18
C THR A 46 20.19 -12.98 27.86
N ILE A 47 20.29 -11.93 27.05
CA ILE A 47 20.23 -10.53 27.48
C ILE A 47 18.78 -10.09 27.55
N LYS A 48 18.06 -10.20 26.42
CA LYS A 48 16.65 -9.80 26.31
C LYS A 48 15.93 -10.61 25.23
N TYR A 49 14.73 -11.08 25.53
CA TYR A 49 13.83 -11.66 24.53
C TYR A 49 12.99 -10.56 23.87
N LYS A 50 12.94 -10.52 22.53
CA LYS A 50 12.26 -9.50 21.71
C LYS A 50 12.55 -8.05 22.16
N PRO A 51 13.82 -7.59 22.06
CA PRO A 51 14.19 -6.22 22.43
C PRO A 51 13.46 -5.19 21.55
N SER A 52 13.14 -4.02 22.08
CA SER A 52 12.64 -2.87 21.30
C SER A 52 13.73 -2.26 20.40
N GLN A 53 13.36 -1.32 19.52
CA GLN A 53 14.34 -0.63 18.67
C GLN A 53 15.35 0.20 19.47
N GLU A 54 14.86 0.87 20.51
CA GLU A 54 15.69 1.69 21.40
C GLU A 54 16.72 0.81 22.11
N GLU A 55 16.26 -0.29 22.72
CA GLU A 55 17.14 -1.29 23.35
C GLU A 55 18.14 -1.91 22.36
N MET A 56 17.77 -2.09 21.08
CA MET A 56 18.68 -2.57 20.05
C MET A 56 19.72 -1.52 19.62
N SER A 57 19.34 -0.24 19.60
CA SER A 57 20.24 0.86 19.20
C SER A 57 21.30 1.11 20.27
N ASP A 58 20.95 0.87 21.52
CA ASP A 58 21.85 0.99 22.68
C ASP A 58 22.75 -0.24 22.86
N LEU A 59 22.43 -1.36 22.21
CA LEU A 59 23.18 -2.60 22.34
C LEU A 59 24.43 -2.59 21.46
N ALA A 60 25.61 -2.72 22.08
CA ALA A 60 26.89 -2.82 21.40
C ALA A 60 27.10 -4.22 20.77
N LEU A 61 26.41 -4.49 19.66
CA LEU A 61 26.58 -5.72 18.89
C LEU A 61 28.07 -5.92 18.53
N GLY A 62 28.57 -7.13 18.77
CA GLY A 62 29.95 -7.52 18.47
C GLY A 62 30.95 -7.21 19.58
N GLU A 63 30.55 -6.45 20.59
CA GLU A 63 31.40 -6.19 21.76
C GLU A 63 31.68 -7.48 22.54
N LYS A 64 32.93 -7.64 22.96
CA LYS A 64 33.35 -8.74 23.83
C LYS A 64 33.04 -8.37 25.28
N VAL A 65 32.40 -9.27 26.00
CA VAL A 65 32.05 -9.12 27.41
C VAL A 65 32.62 -10.26 28.23
N LEU A 66 32.93 -9.96 29.49
CA LEU A 66 33.34 -10.94 30.48
C LEU A 66 32.14 -11.26 31.37
N LEU A 67 31.80 -12.54 31.46
CA LEU A 67 30.74 -13.07 32.31
C LEU A 67 31.37 -13.87 33.44
N THR A 68 30.88 -13.74 34.67
CA THR A 68 31.42 -14.51 35.80
C THR A 68 30.36 -15.47 36.34
N ALA A 69 30.60 -16.77 36.21
CA ALA A 69 29.75 -17.78 36.84
C ALA A 69 30.06 -17.90 38.34
N VAL A 70 29.02 -17.86 39.17
CA VAL A 70 29.14 -17.83 40.64
C VAL A 70 28.43 -18.98 41.34
N ALA A 71 27.47 -19.62 40.68
CA ALA A 71 26.80 -20.80 41.19
C ALA A 71 26.36 -21.76 40.10
N LEU A 72 26.20 -23.03 40.46
CA LEU A 72 25.59 -24.07 39.65
C LEU A 72 24.21 -24.42 40.24
N ALA A 73 23.17 -24.38 39.42
CA ALA A 73 21.84 -24.89 39.76
C ALA A 73 21.57 -26.18 39.00
N LYS A 74 20.99 -27.16 39.68
CA LYS A 74 20.69 -28.47 39.09
C LYS A 74 19.50 -29.14 39.78
N ASP A 75 18.59 -29.69 38.99
CA ASP A 75 17.55 -30.62 39.44
C ASP A 75 17.47 -31.84 38.50
N GLU A 76 16.42 -32.64 38.61
CA GLU A 76 16.20 -33.82 37.75
C GLU A 76 15.88 -33.49 36.29
N LYS A 77 15.69 -32.21 35.93
CA LYS A 77 15.26 -31.77 34.59
C LYS A 77 16.28 -30.91 33.88
N ALA A 78 17.05 -30.09 34.58
CA ALA A 78 18.01 -29.19 33.96
C ALA A 78 19.22 -28.85 34.84
N GLU A 79 20.23 -28.28 34.20
CA GLU A 79 21.47 -27.80 34.79
C GLU A 79 21.86 -26.46 34.16
N ALA A 80 22.14 -25.44 34.98
CA ALA A 80 22.48 -24.10 34.54
C ALA A 80 23.50 -23.41 35.45
N LEU A 81 24.36 -22.58 34.87
CA LEU A 81 25.25 -21.67 35.60
C LEU A 81 24.55 -20.36 35.86
N LEU A 82 24.52 -19.93 37.12
CA LEU A 82 24.14 -18.57 37.50
C LEU A 82 25.32 -17.64 37.21
N ILE A 83 25.05 -16.60 36.41
CA ILE A 83 26.03 -15.63 35.96
C ILE A 83 25.80 -14.31 36.68
N GLN A 84 26.86 -13.76 37.26
CA GLN A 84 26.89 -12.40 37.75
C GLN A 84 27.20 -11.46 36.58
N THR A 85 26.22 -10.65 36.18
CA THR A 85 26.37 -9.65 35.11
C THR A 85 25.28 -8.58 35.23
N ASP A 86 25.58 -7.40 34.71
CA ASP A 86 24.71 -6.23 34.61
C ASP A 86 24.05 -6.08 33.22
N ILE A 87 24.48 -6.85 32.22
CA ILE A 87 23.97 -6.72 30.85
C ILE A 87 22.64 -7.43 30.62
N SER A 88 22.22 -8.36 31.48
CA SER A 88 20.99 -9.14 31.28
C SER A 88 19.79 -8.50 31.98
N ALA A 89 18.65 -8.49 31.30
CA ALA A 89 17.37 -8.05 31.88
C ALA A 89 16.66 -9.16 32.69
N ASN A 90 17.19 -10.39 32.70
CA ASN A 90 16.59 -11.51 33.43
C ASN A 90 16.91 -11.43 34.92
N SER A 91 15.94 -11.79 35.77
CA SER A 91 16.11 -11.78 37.24
C SER A 91 17.25 -12.69 37.72
N HIS A 92 17.49 -13.80 37.01
CA HIS A 92 18.59 -14.73 37.26
C HIS A 92 19.35 -14.93 35.94
N PRO A 93 20.34 -14.10 35.62
CA PRO A 93 21.13 -14.26 34.40
C PRO A 93 21.85 -15.62 34.42
N HIS A 94 21.75 -16.39 33.35
CA HIS A 94 22.25 -17.75 33.35
C HIS A 94 22.67 -18.26 31.98
N ILE A 95 23.49 -19.31 32.01
CA ILE A 95 23.82 -20.14 30.85
C ILE A 95 23.30 -21.54 31.13
N THR A 96 22.39 -22.03 30.29
CA THR A 96 21.90 -23.42 30.39
C THR A 96 22.99 -24.37 29.91
N ILE A 97 23.40 -25.32 30.77
CA ILE A 97 24.39 -26.33 30.40
C ILE A 97 23.69 -27.47 29.66
N SER A 98 22.75 -28.14 30.34
CA SER A 98 22.07 -29.32 29.78
C SER A 98 20.65 -29.53 30.33
N THR A 99 19.81 -30.23 29.57
CA THR A 99 18.45 -30.61 29.99
C THR A 99 18.10 -32.07 29.70
N ALA A 100 17.17 -32.62 30.48
CA ALA A 100 16.61 -33.94 30.26
C ALA A 100 15.82 -34.01 28.93
N PRO A 101 15.62 -35.21 28.35
CA PRO A 101 14.83 -35.38 27.13
C PRO A 101 13.43 -34.76 27.25
N GLY A 102 13.03 -33.97 26.24
CA GLY A 102 11.73 -33.29 26.21
C GLY A 102 11.63 -32.03 27.07
N ILE A 103 12.72 -31.56 27.68
CA ILE A 103 12.76 -30.33 28.47
C ILE A 103 13.45 -29.22 27.68
N GLU A 104 12.74 -28.12 27.48
CA GLU A 104 13.25 -26.92 26.82
C GLU A 104 14.24 -26.15 27.72
N PRO A 105 15.27 -25.49 27.15
CA PRO A 105 16.25 -24.73 27.93
C PRO A 105 15.64 -23.55 28.69
N SER A 106 14.46 -23.07 28.30
CA SER A 106 13.73 -22.02 29.03
C SER A 106 13.31 -22.44 30.44
N TYR A 107 13.27 -23.75 30.75
CA TYR A 107 13.01 -24.27 32.09
C TYR A 107 14.07 -23.82 33.11
N SER A 108 15.29 -23.48 32.68
CA SER A 108 16.35 -22.96 33.55
C SER A 108 15.92 -21.71 34.35
N ASN A 109 14.99 -20.91 33.82
CA ASN A 109 14.39 -19.81 34.59
C ASN A 109 13.66 -20.31 35.85
N GLN A 110 12.84 -21.36 35.71
CA GLN A 110 12.10 -21.97 36.82
C GLN A 110 13.03 -22.68 37.80
N LEU A 111 14.10 -23.32 37.29
CA LEU A 111 15.13 -23.95 38.11
C LEU A 111 15.76 -22.93 39.07
N LEU A 112 16.12 -21.76 38.56
CA LEU A 112 16.80 -20.71 39.33
C LEU A 112 15.87 -19.98 40.30
N GLU A 113 14.58 -19.87 39.99
CA GLU A 113 13.58 -19.31 40.92
C GLU A 113 13.40 -20.15 42.20
N LYS A 114 13.63 -21.47 42.14
CA LYS A 114 13.61 -22.33 43.33
C LYS A 114 14.77 -22.03 44.30
N ALA A 115 15.72 -21.19 43.91
CA ALA A 115 16.86 -20.72 44.69
C ALA A 115 17.77 -21.83 45.26
N ASN A 116 17.81 -23.00 44.61
CA ASN A 116 18.69 -24.10 45.01
C ASN A 116 20.03 -24.02 44.26
N PHE A 117 20.96 -23.26 44.84
CA PHE A 117 22.25 -22.97 44.25
C PHE A 117 23.38 -23.71 45.00
N LYS A 118 24.33 -24.25 44.23
CA LYS A 118 25.65 -24.64 44.75
C LYS A 118 26.64 -23.56 44.34
N GLU A 119 27.14 -22.80 45.31
CA GLU A 119 28.21 -21.82 45.06
C GLU A 119 29.46 -22.51 44.48
N ILE A 120 30.10 -21.83 43.53
CA ILE A 120 31.35 -22.27 42.90
C ILE A 120 32.39 -21.14 43.01
N PRO A 121 33.70 -21.46 42.98
CA PRO A 121 34.70 -20.43 42.77
C PRO A 121 34.38 -19.61 41.51
N PRO A 122 34.51 -18.28 41.54
CA PRO A 122 34.25 -17.44 40.38
C PRO A 122 34.95 -17.96 39.13
N PHE A 123 34.18 -18.15 38.07
CA PHE A 123 34.66 -18.72 36.81
C PHE A 123 34.32 -17.77 35.66
N ASP A 124 35.35 -17.14 35.12
CA ASP A 124 35.19 -16.16 34.06
C ASP A 124 35.04 -16.81 32.69
N ILE A 125 34.11 -16.27 31.90
CA ILE A 125 33.67 -16.76 30.61
C ILE A 125 33.69 -15.57 29.64
N ASN A 126 34.46 -15.69 28.56
CA ASN A 126 34.40 -14.69 27.49
C ASN A 126 33.17 -14.94 26.61
N ALA A 127 32.47 -13.87 26.26
CA ALA A 127 31.34 -13.93 25.36
C ALA A 127 31.33 -12.72 24.42
N ARG A 128 30.48 -12.77 23.40
CA ARG A 128 30.28 -11.65 22.48
C ARG A 128 28.80 -11.30 22.37
N ILE A 129 28.47 -10.03 22.53
CA ILE A 129 27.10 -9.55 22.40
C ILE A 129 26.62 -9.73 20.96
N GLY A 130 25.45 -10.34 20.78
CA GLY A 130 24.85 -10.55 19.48
C GLY A 130 23.32 -10.51 19.52
N LEU A 131 22.74 -10.52 18.32
CA LEU A 131 21.32 -10.71 18.07
C LEU A 131 21.09 -12.07 17.44
N SER A 132 20.29 -12.92 18.07
CA SER A 132 19.72 -14.09 17.42
C SER A 132 18.43 -13.70 16.71
N ALA A 133 18.33 -14.03 15.43
CA ALA A 133 17.11 -13.90 14.64
C ALA A 133 16.89 -15.20 13.86
N GLY A 134 15.98 -16.05 14.35
CA GLY A 134 15.80 -17.40 13.81
C GLY A 134 16.99 -18.30 14.18
N LYS A 135 17.68 -18.86 13.17
CA LYS A 135 18.86 -19.73 13.37
C LYS A 135 20.20 -19.00 13.24
N LYS A 136 20.19 -17.70 12.92
CA LYS A 136 21.40 -16.91 12.68
C LYS A 136 21.68 -15.98 13.85
N ILE A 137 22.96 -15.86 14.19
CA ILE A 137 23.47 -14.93 15.20
C ILE A 137 24.23 -13.83 14.46
N PHE A 138 23.89 -12.58 14.78
CA PHE A 138 24.48 -11.38 14.22
C PHE A 138 25.28 -10.66 15.30
N PHE A 139 26.50 -10.30 14.95
CA PHE A 139 27.41 -9.53 15.81
C PHE A 139 27.59 -8.09 15.31
N GLU A 140 26.81 -7.72 14.30
CA GLU A 140 26.64 -6.39 13.74
C GLU A 140 25.15 -6.25 13.41
N GLU A 141 24.68 -5.05 13.10
CA GLU A 141 23.29 -4.88 12.66
C GLU A 141 23.04 -5.78 11.43
N PRO A 142 22.06 -6.70 11.47
CA PRO A 142 21.84 -7.61 10.35
C PRO A 142 21.56 -6.83 9.07
N ASP A 143 21.98 -7.37 7.91
CA ASP A 143 21.59 -6.83 6.61
C ASP A 143 20.93 -7.94 5.76
N PHE A 144 19.66 -8.27 6.05
CA PHE A 144 18.89 -9.19 5.21
C PHE A 144 18.40 -8.48 3.95
N ILE A 145 19.23 -8.54 2.93
CA ILE A 145 18.90 -8.09 1.58
C ILE A 145 18.13 -9.20 0.87
N PHE A 146 16.88 -8.92 0.49
CA PHE A 146 16.11 -9.80 -0.36
C PHE A 146 16.59 -9.66 -1.80
N LYS A 147 16.93 -10.81 -2.39
CA LYS A 147 17.48 -10.93 -3.75
C LYS A 147 16.52 -11.65 -4.68
N LYS A 148 15.64 -12.49 -4.14
CA LYS A 148 14.71 -13.29 -4.94
C LYS A 148 13.32 -13.40 -4.35
N ILE A 149 12.34 -13.57 -5.22
CA ILE A 149 10.96 -13.97 -4.94
C ILE A 149 10.71 -15.28 -5.67
N ILE A 150 10.29 -16.32 -4.95
CA ILE A 150 9.99 -17.63 -5.53
C ILE A 150 8.47 -17.82 -5.64
N LEU A 151 8.01 -18.29 -6.80
CA LEU A 151 6.62 -18.61 -7.11
C LEU A 151 6.46 -20.09 -7.47
N PRO A 152 5.34 -20.76 -7.10
CA PRO A 152 5.12 -22.18 -7.43
C PRO A 152 4.94 -22.41 -8.93
N THR A 153 4.26 -21.48 -9.60
CA THR A 153 3.88 -21.62 -10.99
C THR A 153 4.10 -20.30 -11.72
N ARG A 154 3.80 -20.31 -13.02
CA ARG A 154 3.90 -19.11 -13.84
C ARG A 154 3.02 -18.00 -13.26
N PRO A 155 3.43 -16.72 -13.35
CA PRO A 155 2.68 -15.63 -12.73
C PRO A 155 1.22 -15.56 -13.17
N GLN A 156 0.34 -15.38 -12.20
CA GLN A 156 -1.11 -15.22 -12.34
C GLN A 156 -1.52 -13.84 -11.85
N ALA A 157 -2.80 -13.46 -12.02
CA ALA A 157 -3.26 -12.13 -11.61
C ALA A 157 -2.96 -11.85 -10.12
N ASP A 158 -3.23 -12.81 -9.23
CA ASP A 158 -2.99 -12.65 -7.80
C ASP A 158 -1.51 -12.48 -7.46
N THR A 159 -0.64 -13.39 -7.91
CA THR A 159 0.80 -13.28 -7.65
C THR A 159 1.42 -12.03 -8.27
N LEU A 160 0.93 -11.58 -9.44
CA LEU A 160 1.38 -10.32 -10.05
C LEU A 160 0.97 -9.08 -9.24
N VAL A 161 -0.27 -9.03 -8.75
CA VAL A 161 -0.73 -7.96 -7.85
C VAL A 161 0.02 -8.02 -6.51
N ALA A 162 0.25 -9.22 -5.97
CA ALA A 162 1.03 -9.45 -4.75
C ALA A 162 2.45 -8.89 -4.88
N ILE A 163 3.16 -9.25 -5.96
CA ILE A 163 4.50 -8.73 -6.26
C ILE A 163 4.48 -7.22 -6.45
N TYR A 164 3.49 -6.66 -7.15
CA TYR A 164 3.38 -5.22 -7.35
C TYR A 164 3.24 -4.47 -6.01
N ILE A 165 2.33 -4.91 -5.14
CA ILE A 165 2.13 -4.33 -3.79
C ILE A 165 3.44 -4.46 -2.99
N LEU A 166 4.05 -5.64 -2.99
CA LEU A 166 5.28 -5.93 -2.27
C LEU A 166 6.44 -5.05 -2.73
N ARG A 167 6.67 -4.92 -4.04
CA ARG A 167 7.75 -4.07 -4.58
C ARG A 167 7.51 -2.60 -4.29
N LYS A 168 6.25 -2.15 -4.30
CA LYS A 168 5.91 -0.75 -4.13
C LYS A 168 5.91 -0.28 -2.67
N PHE A 169 5.51 -1.15 -1.74
CA PHE A 169 5.31 -0.78 -0.32
C PHE A 169 6.12 -1.63 0.66
N GLY A 170 6.70 -2.74 0.21
CA GLY A 170 7.35 -3.73 1.07
C GLY A 170 8.78 -3.42 1.48
N ASN A 171 9.42 -2.39 0.91
CA ASN A 171 10.84 -2.12 1.16
C ASN A 171 11.19 -1.80 2.62
N SER A 172 10.23 -1.28 3.40
CA SER A 172 10.43 -1.08 4.85
C SER A 172 10.45 -2.40 5.62
N PHE A 173 9.86 -3.46 5.08
CA PHE A 173 9.78 -4.79 5.70
C PHE A 173 10.81 -5.76 5.13
N PHE A 174 11.10 -5.64 3.83
CA PHE A 174 11.96 -6.52 3.05
C PHE A 174 12.93 -5.66 2.24
N LYS A 175 14.13 -5.43 2.77
CA LYS A 175 15.13 -4.59 2.13
C LYS A 175 15.46 -5.11 0.72
N ASN A 176 15.48 -4.23 -0.27
CA ASN A 176 15.78 -4.53 -1.68
C ASN A 176 14.74 -5.39 -2.42
N ILE A 177 13.54 -5.55 -1.86
CA ILE A 177 12.49 -6.37 -2.47
C ILE A 177 11.99 -5.80 -3.80
N ASP A 178 12.08 -4.48 -4.00
CA ASP A 178 11.76 -3.80 -5.27
C ASP A 178 12.63 -4.28 -6.44
N LYS A 179 13.85 -4.77 -6.15
CA LYS A 179 14.82 -5.26 -7.13
C LYS A 179 14.98 -6.78 -7.11
N ALA A 180 14.27 -7.50 -6.23
CA ALA A 180 14.39 -8.94 -6.13
C ALA A 180 13.98 -9.63 -7.44
N GLU A 181 14.80 -10.56 -7.91
CA GLU A 181 14.55 -11.37 -9.10
C GLU A 181 13.40 -12.36 -8.85
N ILE A 182 12.64 -12.69 -9.88
CA ILE A 182 11.58 -13.69 -9.77
C ILE A 182 12.14 -15.03 -10.23
N GLU A 183 11.87 -16.09 -9.47
CA GLU A 183 12.21 -17.47 -9.78
C GLU A 183 10.94 -18.32 -9.76
N ILE A 184 10.73 -19.13 -10.81
CA ILE A 184 9.60 -20.07 -10.86
C ILE A 184 10.09 -21.45 -10.46
N ALA A 185 9.58 -21.97 -9.33
CA ALA A 185 9.92 -23.30 -8.83
C ALA A 185 8.69 -23.97 -8.21
N PRO A 186 8.25 -25.13 -8.72
CA PRO A 186 7.02 -25.80 -8.27
C PRO A 186 7.06 -26.33 -6.83
N THR A 187 8.26 -26.49 -6.29
CA THR A 187 8.50 -26.89 -4.91
C THR A 187 9.59 -26.02 -4.33
N LEU A 188 9.63 -25.89 -2.99
CA LEU A 188 10.79 -25.29 -2.34
C LEU A 188 12.07 -26.09 -2.66
N PRO A 189 13.25 -25.46 -2.68
CA PRO A 189 14.52 -26.16 -2.81
C PRO A 189 14.69 -27.26 -1.75
N ALA A 190 15.28 -28.37 -2.15
CA ALA A 190 15.46 -29.53 -1.28
C ALA A 190 16.16 -29.16 0.04
N GLY A 191 15.58 -29.59 1.17
CA GLY A 191 16.11 -29.33 2.51
C GLY A 191 15.91 -27.92 3.03
N LYS A 192 15.17 -27.05 2.31
CA LYS A 192 14.88 -25.67 2.76
C LYS A 192 13.40 -25.50 3.08
N ASP A 193 13.15 -24.94 4.26
CA ASP A 193 11.84 -24.40 4.65
C ASP A 193 11.76 -22.90 4.34
N VAL A 194 10.57 -22.30 4.49
CA VAL A 194 10.34 -20.87 4.22
C VAL A 194 11.23 -19.98 5.09
N GLN A 195 11.45 -20.34 6.35
CA GLN A 195 12.30 -19.54 7.24
C GLN A 195 13.76 -19.52 6.77
N THR A 196 14.28 -20.68 6.35
CA THR A 196 15.64 -20.82 5.80
C THR A 196 15.81 -19.99 4.53
N LEU A 197 14.80 -20.01 3.65
CA LEU A 197 14.80 -19.18 2.44
C LEU A 197 14.81 -17.68 2.76
N GLU A 198 13.97 -17.24 3.70
CA GLU A 198 13.96 -15.84 4.11
C GLU A 198 15.29 -15.41 4.74
N ASP A 199 15.94 -16.29 5.50
CA ASP A 199 17.26 -16.04 6.07
C ASP A 199 18.35 -15.92 5.00
N GLU A 200 18.12 -16.46 3.80
CA GLU A 200 18.99 -16.35 2.63
C GLU A 200 18.60 -15.19 1.69
N GLY A 201 17.57 -14.42 2.05
CA GLY A 201 17.07 -13.31 1.22
C GLY A 201 16.19 -13.77 0.06
N VAL A 202 15.52 -14.91 0.20
CA VAL A 202 14.54 -15.44 -0.76
C VAL A 202 13.16 -15.41 -0.12
N LEU A 203 12.21 -14.71 -0.74
CA LEU A 203 10.83 -14.66 -0.25
C LEU A 203 9.94 -15.61 -1.04
N ALA A 204 9.25 -16.52 -0.34
CA ALA A 204 8.25 -17.40 -0.94
C ALA A 204 6.88 -16.73 -0.97
N ILE A 205 6.24 -16.74 -2.13
CA ILE A 205 4.85 -16.29 -2.32
C ILE A 205 4.07 -17.46 -2.91
N ASP A 206 2.90 -17.75 -2.34
CA ASP A 206 2.00 -18.80 -2.81
C ASP A 206 2.61 -20.22 -2.76
N ILE A 207 3.63 -20.42 -1.92
CA ILE A 207 4.30 -21.73 -1.77
C ILE A 207 4.92 -21.90 -0.38
N GLY A 208 4.92 -23.15 0.10
CA GLY A 208 5.74 -23.57 1.24
C GLY A 208 5.10 -23.44 2.63
N GLY A 209 3.82 -23.09 2.71
CA GLY A 209 3.07 -22.92 3.97
C GLY A 209 3.45 -21.66 4.77
N GLY A 210 4.13 -20.71 4.12
CA GLY A 210 4.65 -19.49 4.75
C GLY A 210 3.60 -18.40 4.98
N LYS A 211 4.07 -17.23 5.45
CA LYS A 211 3.21 -16.07 5.73
C LYS A 211 2.44 -15.54 4.50
N PHE A 212 2.98 -15.76 3.30
CA PHE A 212 2.37 -15.35 2.02
C PHE A 212 1.89 -16.54 1.18
N ASP A 213 1.70 -17.70 1.82
CA ASP A 213 1.05 -18.85 1.21
C ASP A 213 -0.40 -18.95 1.70
N HIS A 214 -1.35 -18.98 0.76
CA HIS A 214 -2.77 -19.05 1.04
C HIS A 214 -3.35 -20.47 0.99
N HIS A 215 -2.57 -21.46 0.56
CA HIS A 215 -2.99 -22.85 0.54
C HIS A 215 -3.37 -23.34 1.94
N GLY A 216 -4.58 -23.90 2.08
CA GLY A 216 -5.09 -24.45 3.34
C GLY A 216 -5.60 -23.43 4.36
N ARG A 217 -5.74 -22.15 3.98
CA ARG A 217 -6.30 -21.10 4.86
C ARG A 217 -7.82 -20.98 4.73
N GLU A 218 -8.49 -20.83 5.87
CA GLU A 218 -9.93 -20.55 5.97
C GLU A 218 -10.17 -19.30 6.83
N PRO A 219 -10.99 -18.32 6.40
CA PRO A 219 -11.68 -18.27 5.10
C PRO A 219 -10.70 -18.09 3.94
N LYS A 220 -11.13 -18.47 2.72
CA LYS A 220 -10.33 -18.26 1.50
C LYS A 220 -9.83 -16.81 1.38
N ILE A 221 -8.52 -16.72 1.22
CA ILE A 221 -7.74 -15.49 1.05
C ILE A 221 -6.73 -15.73 -0.07
N THR A 222 -6.24 -14.67 -0.70
CA THR A 222 -5.22 -14.77 -1.76
C THR A 222 -3.85 -14.26 -1.29
N ALA A 223 -2.80 -14.49 -2.08
CA ALA A 223 -1.46 -14.03 -1.73
C ALA A 223 -1.35 -12.50 -1.74
N SER A 224 -2.02 -11.81 -2.68
CA SER A 224 -2.03 -10.33 -2.70
C SER A 224 -2.72 -9.73 -1.48
N GLU A 225 -3.77 -10.38 -0.99
CA GLU A 225 -4.46 -10.04 0.25
C GLU A 225 -3.55 -10.23 1.47
N LEU A 226 -2.89 -11.38 1.59
CA LEU A 226 -1.94 -11.66 2.68
C LEU A 226 -0.80 -10.64 2.75
N ILE A 227 -0.24 -10.26 1.60
CA ILE A 227 0.80 -9.24 1.53
C ILE A 227 0.23 -7.87 1.90
N ALA A 228 -0.93 -7.50 1.38
CA ALA A 228 -1.56 -6.22 1.70
C ALA A 228 -1.88 -6.10 3.19
N ASP A 229 -2.36 -7.18 3.83
CA ASP A 229 -2.61 -7.24 5.28
C ASP A 229 -1.31 -7.09 6.07
N TYR A 230 -0.27 -7.84 5.72
CA TYR A 230 1.03 -7.76 6.38
C TYR A 230 1.67 -6.37 6.31
N LEU A 231 1.50 -5.67 5.19
CA LEU A 231 2.03 -4.32 4.97
C LEU A 231 1.12 -3.21 5.51
N GLY A 232 -0.05 -3.54 6.10
CA GLY A 232 -1.02 -2.55 6.56
C GLY A 232 -1.72 -1.78 5.42
N MET A 233 -1.71 -2.34 4.20
CA MET A 233 -2.22 -1.73 2.97
C MET A 233 -3.59 -2.26 2.55
N ARG A 234 -4.14 -3.26 3.24
CA ARG A 234 -5.42 -3.90 2.90
C ARG A 234 -6.58 -2.93 2.67
N ASN A 235 -6.68 -1.93 3.53
CA ASN A 235 -7.77 -0.96 3.53
C ASN A 235 -7.44 0.29 2.69
N ASN A 236 -6.34 0.29 1.93
CA ASN A 236 -6.00 1.41 1.06
C ASN A 236 -7.01 1.48 -0.11
N PRO A 237 -7.80 2.56 -0.24
CA PRO A 237 -8.82 2.66 -1.29
C PRO A 237 -8.25 2.59 -2.71
N ALA A 238 -7.03 3.08 -2.92
CA ALA A 238 -6.36 3.05 -4.21
C ALA A 238 -5.90 1.65 -4.63
N LEU A 239 -5.78 0.71 -3.70
CA LEU A 239 -5.46 -0.71 -3.98
C LEU A 239 -6.70 -1.60 -4.08
N SER A 240 -7.85 -1.15 -3.56
CA SER A 240 -9.05 -1.97 -3.41
C SER A 240 -9.45 -2.69 -4.71
N LYS A 241 -9.41 -2.01 -5.86
CA LYS A 241 -9.75 -2.62 -7.15
C LYS A 241 -8.73 -3.64 -7.65
N LEU A 242 -7.44 -3.44 -7.37
CA LEU A 242 -6.40 -4.40 -7.74
C LEU A 242 -6.52 -5.68 -6.91
N ILE A 243 -6.73 -5.53 -5.60
CA ILE A 243 -6.93 -6.65 -4.67
C ILE A 243 -8.22 -7.41 -5.03
N GLU A 244 -9.31 -6.72 -5.31
CA GLU A 244 -10.57 -7.36 -5.72
C GLU A 244 -10.44 -8.07 -7.07
N TYR A 245 -9.71 -7.49 -8.03
CA TYR A 245 -9.40 -8.13 -9.30
C TYR A 245 -8.62 -9.44 -9.09
N ALA A 246 -7.56 -9.41 -8.28
CA ALA A 246 -6.77 -10.58 -7.93
C ALA A 246 -7.62 -11.66 -7.26
N ARG A 247 -8.40 -11.28 -6.23
CA ARG A 247 -9.32 -12.18 -5.53
C ARG A 247 -10.31 -12.86 -6.45
N ARG A 248 -10.92 -12.10 -7.37
CA ARG A 248 -11.90 -12.62 -8.31
C ARG A 248 -11.29 -13.56 -9.35
N ASP A 249 -10.09 -13.26 -9.82
CA ASP A 249 -9.37 -14.13 -10.76
C ASP A 249 -8.96 -15.44 -10.09
N ASP A 250 -8.38 -15.38 -8.89
CA ASP A 250 -7.85 -16.54 -8.17
C ASP A 250 -8.95 -17.46 -7.62
N ILE A 251 -9.92 -16.92 -6.89
CA ILE A 251 -10.95 -17.72 -6.21
C ILE A 251 -12.04 -18.20 -7.18
N HIS A 252 -12.37 -17.39 -8.19
CA HIS A 252 -13.52 -17.63 -9.06
C HIS A 252 -13.14 -17.91 -10.53
N GLY A 253 -11.88 -17.74 -10.93
CA GLY A 253 -11.48 -17.83 -12.33
C GLY A 253 -12.08 -16.71 -13.20
N GLN A 254 -12.47 -15.59 -12.59
CA GLN A 254 -13.29 -14.55 -13.21
C GLN A 254 -12.57 -13.21 -13.30
N GLY A 255 -11.29 -13.17 -13.71
CA GLY A 255 -10.57 -11.90 -13.89
C GLY A 255 -11.28 -10.88 -14.80
N THR A 256 -12.21 -11.32 -15.64
CA THR A 256 -13.20 -10.48 -16.34
C THR A 256 -14.59 -11.10 -16.18
N ILE A 257 -15.62 -10.28 -15.88
CA ILE A 257 -17.02 -10.73 -15.71
C ILE A 257 -17.74 -10.88 -17.07
N SER A 258 -17.27 -10.18 -18.10
CA SER A 258 -17.86 -10.25 -19.44
C SER A 258 -17.79 -11.68 -19.99
N ASN A 259 -18.91 -12.14 -20.56
CA ASN A 259 -18.98 -13.41 -21.27
C ASN A 259 -18.56 -13.28 -22.74
N ASP A 260 -18.39 -12.05 -23.25
CA ASP A 260 -17.94 -11.81 -24.62
C ASP A 260 -16.51 -12.38 -24.80
N PRO A 261 -16.28 -13.24 -25.81
CA PRO A 261 -14.95 -13.78 -26.09
C PRO A 261 -13.88 -12.71 -26.33
N LEU A 262 -14.22 -11.57 -26.96
CA LEU A 262 -13.28 -10.48 -27.23
C LEU A 262 -12.85 -9.80 -25.93
N ASP A 263 -13.80 -9.46 -25.06
CA ASP A 263 -13.50 -8.83 -23.78
C ASP A 263 -12.61 -9.73 -22.90
N ARG A 264 -12.84 -11.04 -22.92
CA ARG A 264 -12.01 -12.00 -22.18
C ARG A 264 -10.62 -12.15 -22.78
N ALA A 265 -10.51 -12.12 -24.10
CA ALA A 265 -9.21 -12.24 -24.80
C ALA A 265 -8.32 -11.02 -24.57
N PHE A 266 -8.92 -9.82 -24.55
CA PHE A 266 -8.20 -8.55 -24.40
C PHE A 266 -8.24 -7.97 -22.97
N GLY A 267 -8.92 -8.64 -22.03
CA GLY A 267 -8.83 -8.36 -20.61
C GLY A 267 -7.47 -8.75 -20.03
N LEU A 268 -7.06 -8.11 -18.94
CA LEU A 268 -5.70 -8.28 -18.38
C LEU A 268 -5.37 -9.75 -18.07
N SER A 269 -6.28 -10.52 -17.49
CA SER A 269 -6.07 -11.96 -17.25
C SER A 269 -5.89 -12.75 -18.56
N GLY A 270 -6.64 -12.41 -19.61
CA GLY A 270 -6.48 -13.02 -20.94
C GLY A 270 -5.10 -12.74 -21.54
N LEU A 271 -4.63 -11.49 -21.42
CA LEU A 271 -3.30 -11.08 -21.86
C LEU A 271 -2.18 -11.76 -21.05
N ILE A 272 -2.34 -11.91 -19.74
CA ILE A 272 -1.42 -12.68 -18.88
C ILE A 272 -1.35 -14.15 -19.33
N VAL A 273 -2.51 -14.77 -19.62
CA VAL A 273 -2.56 -16.15 -20.16
C VAL A 273 -1.85 -16.24 -21.51
N ALA A 274 -2.03 -15.26 -22.39
CA ALA A 274 -1.34 -15.21 -23.68
C ALA A 274 0.18 -15.10 -23.51
N LEU A 275 0.66 -14.19 -22.65
CA LEU A 275 2.08 -14.06 -22.30
C LEU A 275 2.65 -15.36 -21.74
N ASN A 276 1.92 -16.02 -20.84
CA ASN A 276 2.32 -17.30 -20.28
C ASN A 276 2.41 -18.41 -21.34
N LYS A 277 1.64 -18.36 -22.43
CA LYS A 277 1.70 -19.37 -23.51
C LYS A 277 2.83 -19.12 -24.51
N ASP A 278 3.33 -17.89 -24.60
CA ASP A 278 4.42 -17.54 -25.51
C ASP A 278 5.75 -18.09 -24.99
N LYS A 279 6.34 -19.02 -25.75
CA LYS A 279 7.61 -19.67 -25.41
C LYS A 279 8.82 -18.73 -25.53
N SER A 280 8.68 -17.60 -26.22
CA SER A 280 9.73 -16.58 -26.30
C SER A 280 9.79 -15.69 -25.06
N VAL A 281 8.71 -15.65 -24.27
CA VAL A 281 8.63 -14.88 -23.03
C VAL A 281 9.05 -15.74 -21.86
N LYS A 282 10.05 -15.27 -21.12
CA LYS A 282 10.45 -15.89 -19.84
C LYS A 282 9.39 -15.57 -18.77
N PRO A 283 8.79 -16.55 -18.08
CA PRO A 283 7.76 -16.30 -17.07
C PRO A 283 8.18 -15.31 -15.98
N GLU A 284 9.45 -15.33 -15.59
CA GLU A 284 10.06 -14.44 -14.60
C GLU A 284 9.97 -12.96 -14.99
N LYS A 285 9.84 -12.67 -16.29
CA LYS A 285 9.78 -11.32 -16.86
C LYS A 285 8.37 -10.76 -17.00
N ILE A 286 7.33 -11.59 -16.83
CA ILE A 286 5.93 -11.14 -16.98
C ILE A 286 5.58 -10.06 -15.95
N SER A 287 6.11 -10.15 -14.73
CA SER A 287 5.90 -9.10 -13.72
C SER A 287 6.42 -7.72 -14.16
N GLU A 288 7.59 -7.68 -14.81
CA GLU A 288 8.16 -6.42 -15.33
C GLU A 288 7.28 -5.83 -16.44
N MET A 289 6.67 -6.67 -17.28
CA MET A 289 5.79 -6.24 -18.37
C MET A 289 4.44 -5.72 -17.87
N ILE A 290 3.87 -6.35 -16.83
CA ILE A 290 2.54 -6.02 -16.29
C ILE A 290 2.60 -4.88 -15.26
N SER A 291 3.69 -4.74 -14.51
CA SER A 291 3.82 -3.74 -13.44
C SER A 291 3.45 -2.30 -13.85
N PRO A 292 3.86 -1.77 -15.03
CA PRO A 292 3.47 -0.42 -15.45
C PRO A 292 1.95 -0.23 -15.59
N LEU A 293 1.21 -1.28 -15.97
CA LEU A 293 -0.25 -1.22 -16.11
C LEU A 293 -0.92 -1.13 -14.72
N LEU A 294 -0.44 -1.94 -13.77
CA LEU A 294 -0.91 -1.91 -12.38
C LEU A 294 -0.56 -0.58 -11.70
N ASP A 295 0.63 -0.04 -11.97
CA ASP A 295 1.09 1.25 -11.45
C ASP A 295 0.25 2.41 -11.97
N ALA A 296 -0.04 2.43 -13.28
CA ALA A 296 -0.91 3.44 -13.88
C ALA A 296 -2.32 3.39 -13.29
N HIS A 297 -2.89 2.19 -13.11
CA HIS A 297 -4.19 2.01 -12.48
C HIS A 297 -4.20 2.52 -11.03
N TYR A 298 -3.22 2.10 -10.23
CA TYR A 298 -3.10 2.56 -8.84
C TYR A 298 -2.97 4.08 -8.74
N LYS A 299 -2.16 4.72 -9.59
CA LYS A 299 -1.98 6.18 -9.59
C LYS A 299 -3.30 6.90 -9.90
N GLU A 300 -4.09 6.38 -10.83
CA GLU A 300 -5.41 6.94 -11.13
C GLU A 300 -6.39 6.75 -9.96
N GLU A 301 -6.39 5.58 -9.31
CA GLU A 301 -7.23 5.36 -8.13
C GLU A 301 -6.78 6.19 -6.92
N LEU A 302 -5.47 6.39 -6.71
CA LEU A 302 -4.91 7.29 -5.70
C LEU A 302 -5.40 8.72 -5.92
N ARG A 303 -5.29 9.22 -7.16
CA ARG A 303 -5.82 10.53 -7.55
C ARG A 303 -7.30 10.65 -7.22
N ARG A 304 -8.08 9.63 -7.58
CA ARG A 304 -9.53 9.62 -7.45
C ARG A 304 -10.00 9.50 -6.00
N THR A 305 -9.31 8.73 -5.17
CA THR A 305 -9.76 8.37 -3.82
C THR A 305 -9.13 9.22 -2.73
N GLU A 306 -7.99 9.86 -3.00
CA GLU A 306 -7.28 10.68 -2.02
C GLU A 306 -7.05 12.11 -2.53
N GLU A 307 -6.39 12.28 -3.68
CA GLU A 307 -5.92 13.61 -4.11
C GLU A 307 -7.07 14.57 -4.46
N LEU A 308 -8.02 14.14 -5.30
CA LEU A 308 -9.16 14.97 -5.73
C LEU A 308 -10.15 15.27 -4.58
N PRO A 309 -10.52 14.32 -3.70
CA PRO A 309 -11.28 14.64 -2.50
C PRO A 309 -10.59 15.69 -1.63
N ARG A 310 -9.28 15.54 -1.39
CA ARG A 310 -8.51 16.49 -0.57
C ARG A 310 -8.46 17.87 -1.19
N GLU A 311 -8.22 17.97 -2.51
CA GLU A 311 -8.26 19.24 -3.23
C GLU A 311 -9.64 19.91 -3.10
N PHE A 312 -10.72 19.15 -3.28
CA PHE A 312 -12.08 19.68 -3.19
C PHE A 312 -12.42 20.17 -1.77
N GLU A 313 -12.03 19.42 -0.75
CA GLU A 313 -12.21 19.82 0.65
C GLU A 313 -11.44 21.11 0.97
N GLN A 314 -10.18 21.18 0.54
CA GLN A 314 -9.35 22.38 0.71
C GLN A 314 -9.99 23.59 0.03
N LYS A 315 -10.38 23.48 -1.24
CA LYS A 315 -11.02 24.58 -1.97
C LYS A 315 -12.35 25.03 -1.35
N THR A 316 -13.07 24.09 -0.74
CA THR A 316 -14.30 24.40 -0.01
C THR A 316 -14.01 25.24 1.23
N LYS A 317 -12.98 24.87 2.01
CA LYS A 317 -12.50 25.64 3.17
C LYS A 317 -12.01 27.04 2.78
N GLU A 318 -11.43 27.18 1.60
CA GLU A 318 -10.96 28.46 1.04
C GLU A 318 -12.08 29.34 0.44
N GLY A 319 -13.35 28.92 0.47
CA GLY A 319 -14.45 29.68 -0.16
C GLY A 319 -14.41 29.69 -1.70
N ARG A 320 -13.65 28.77 -2.30
CA ARG A 320 -13.47 28.62 -3.76
C ARG A 320 -14.46 27.64 -4.39
N VAL A 321 -15.44 27.20 -3.61
CA VAL A 321 -16.50 26.29 -4.03
C VAL A 321 -17.85 26.88 -3.64
N GLU A 322 -18.79 26.90 -4.59
CA GLU A 322 -20.18 27.27 -4.33
C GLU A 322 -21.10 26.12 -4.77
N ILE A 323 -21.98 25.69 -3.87
CA ILE A 323 -22.92 24.60 -4.11
C ILE A 323 -24.35 25.13 -3.92
N PHE A 324 -25.22 24.84 -4.87
CA PHE A 324 -26.63 25.21 -4.81
C PHE A 324 -27.50 24.24 -5.61
N GLN A 325 -28.81 24.42 -5.53
CA GLN A 325 -29.78 23.61 -6.28
C GLN A 325 -30.59 24.48 -7.23
N VAL A 326 -30.87 23.95 -8.42
CA VAL A 326 -31.74 24.58 -9.40
C VAL A 326 -32.80 23.60 -9.87
N LYS A 327 -34.06 24.06 -9.95
CA LYS A 327 -35.14 23.27 -10.52
C LYS A 327 -35.26 23.56 -12.01
N GLN A 328 -35.02 22.56 -12.85
CA GLN A 328 -35.25 22.62 -14.30
C GLN A 328 -36.47 21.74 -14.61
N ARG A 329 -37.63 22.37 -14.83
CA ARG A 329 -38.91 21.68 -15.04
C ARG A 329 -39.21 20.74 -13.86
N ASP A 330 -39.22 19.43 -14.07
CA ASP A 330 -39.42 18.38 -13.06
C ASP A 330 -38.13 17.94 -12.36
N LYS A 331 -36.95 18.36 -12.86
CA LYS A 331 -35.65 17.93 -12.35
C LYS A 331 -35.13 18.87 -11.28
N LYS A 332 -34.69 18.31 -10.15
CA LYS A 332 -33.84 19.01 -9.17
C LYS A 332 -32.37 18.74 -9.51
N LEU A 333 -31.65 19.79 -9.88
CA LEU A 333 -30.25 19.74 -10.29
C LEU A 333 -29.37 20.22 -9.14
N LYS A 334 -28.38 19.42 -8.76
CA LYS A 334 -27.30 19.78 -7.84
C LYS A 334 -26.17 20.42 -8.63
N VAL A 335 -25.88 21.69 -8.35
CA VAL A 335 -24.90 22.49 -9.09
C VAL A 335 -23.70 22.79 -8.20
N VAL A 336 -22.51 22.79 -8.80
CA VAL A 336 -21.28 23.28 -8.15
C VAL A 336 -20.52 24.20 -9.09
N ILE A 337 -20.03 25.31 -8.56
CA ILE A 337 -19.03 26.17 -9.17
C ILE A 337 -17.74 25.98 -8.37
N VAL A 338 -16.62 25.70 -9.05
CA VAL A 338 -15.32 25.45 -8.40
C VAL A 338 -14.20 26.17 -9.13
N ASP A 339 -13.33 26.84 -8.38
CA ASP A 339 -12.12 27.45 -8.93
C ASP A 339 -10.96 26.44 -8.87
N SER A 340 -10.60 25.82 -10.00
CA SER A 340 -9.50 24.85 -10.10
C SER A 340 -8.93 24.77 -11.50
N ASP A 341 -7.62 24.59 -11.60
CA ASP A 341 -6.92 24.26 -12.86
C ASP A 341 -6.78 22.75 -13.09
N ASN A 342 -7.20 21.91 -12.15
CA ASN A 342 -7.10 20.46 -12.28
C ASN A 342 -8.17 19.93 -13.26
N PRO A 343 -7.77 19.41 -14.45
CA PRO A 343 -8.73 18.97 -15.47
C PRO A 343 -9.53 17.72 -15.06
N SER A 344 -9.05 16.96 -14.07
CA SER A 344 -9.73 15.75 -13.59
C SER A 344 -10.81 16.03 -12.55
N LEU A 345 -10.78 17.21 -11.89
CA LEU A 345 -11.71 17.54 -10.81
C LEU A 345 -13.18 17.53 -11.24
N PRO A 346 -13.59 18.08 -12.41
CA PRO A 346 -14.99 18.01 -12.82
C PRO A 346 -15.49 16.58 -13.02
N GLY A 347 -14.64 15.69 -13.54
CA GLY A 347 -14.96 14.28 -13.71
C GLY A 347 -15.24 13.61 -12.36
N PHE A 348 -14.38 13.88 -11.37
CA PHE A 348 -14.57 13.44 -9.99
C PHE A 348 -15.88 13.96 -9.39
N LEU A 349 -16.17 15.27 -9.47
CA LEU A 349 -17.38 15.88 -8.88
C LEU A 349 -18.70 15.31 -9.45
N ARG A 350 -18.70 14.90 -10.72
CA ARG A 350 -19.89 14.24 -11.32
C ARG A 350 -20.03 12.76 -10.91
N SER A 351 -18.95 12.13 -10.45
CA SER A 351 -18.91 10.73 -10.06
C SER A 351 -19.72 10.44 -8.79
N GLN A 352 -19.92 9.15 -8.48
CA GLN A 352 -20.63 8.72 -7.27
C GLN A 352 -19.94 9.19 -5.99
N ILE A 353 -18.61 9.10 -5.93
CA ILE A 353 -17.83 9.45 -4.74
C ILE A 353 -17.55 10.95 -4.62
N GLY A 354 -17.59 11.71 -5.72
CA GLY A 354 -17.36 13.16 -5.72
C GLY A 354 -18.61 14.01 -5.49
N GLY A 355 -19.67 13.43 -4.91
CA GLY A 355 -20.85 14.18 -4.50
C GLY A 355 -21.95 14.30 -5.55
N ARG A 356 -21.83 13.61 -6.69
CA ARG A 356 -22.91 13.43 -7.69
C ARG A 356 -23.50 14.75 -8.17
N PHE A 357 -22.68 15.74 -8.50
CA PHE A 357 -23.16 16.98 -9.09
C PHE A 357 -23.74 16.75 -10.50
N ASP A 358 -24.87 17.40 -10.78
CA ASP A 358 -25.57 17.37 -12.08
C ASP A 358 -24.93 18.32 -13.08
N VAL A 359 -24.48 19.47 -12.59
CA VAL A 359 -23.82 20.52 -13.35
C VAL A 359 -22.58 20.97 -12.56
N VAL A 360 -21.42 20.98 -13.22
CA VAL A 360 -20.15 21.42 -12.66
C VAL A 360 -19.62 22.54 -13.54
N ALA A 361 -19.53 23.75 -12.99
CA ALA A 361 -18.82 24.86 -13.61
C ALA A 361 -17.42 24.97 -13.00
N GLN A 362 -16.40 24.74 -13.81
CA GLN A 362 -15.00 24.90 -13.42
C GLN A 362 -14.49 26.24 -13.94
N LYS A 363 -13.95 27.07 -13.05
CA LYS A 363 -13.22 28.28 -13.40
C LYS A 363 -11.72 28.07 -13.22
N HIS A 364 -10.97 28.27 -14.28
CA HIS A 364 -9.51 28.22 -14.29
C HIS A 364 -8.91 29.53 -13.77
N SER A 365 -7.67 29.48 -13.29
CA SER A 365 -6.91 30.68 -12.90
C SER A 365 -6.70 31.64 -14.07
N SER A 366 -6.68 31.12 -15.30
CA SER A 366 -6.65 31.90 -16.54
C SER A 366 -7.95 32.66 -16.85
N GLY A 367 -8.98 32.53 -16.01
CA GLY A 367 -10.30 33.15 -16.20
C GLY A 367 -11.26 32.35 -17.07
N HIS A 368 -10.81 31.27 -17.71
CA HIS A 368 -11.64 30.41 -18.55
C HIS A 368 -12.64 29.60 -17.72
N ILE A 369 -13.83 29.37 -18.27
CA ILE A 369 -14.93 28.67 -17.57
C ILE A 369 -15.49 27.55 -18.43
N ASN A 370 -15.54 26.34 -17.88
CA ASN A 370 -16.09 25.16 -18.53
C ASN A 370 -17.23 24.59 -17.68
N ILE A 371 -18.39 24.34 -18.31
CA ILE A 371 -19.58 23.78 -17.67
C ILE A 371 -19.84 22.40 -18.23
N LEU A 372 -19.77 21.40 -17.35
CA LEU A 372 -19.96 19.99 -17.70
C LEU A 372 -21.16 19.43 -16.94
N THR A 373 -21.89 18.53 -17.59
CA THR A 373 -23.09 17.92 -17.01
C THR A 373 -22.95 16.43 -16.82
N ARG A 374 -23.77 15.87 -15.93
CA ARG A 374 -23.91 14.42 -15.79
C ARG A 374 -24.89 13.88 -16.85
N PRO A 375 -24.47 12.97 -17.75
CA PRO A 375 -25.32 12.50 -18.85
C PRO A 375 -26.65 11.88 -18.40
N THR A 376 -26.63 11.14 -17.29
CA THR A 376 -27.82 10.42 -16.78
C THR A 376 -28.98 11.33 -16.38
N LYS A 377 -28.74 12.64 -16.22
CA LYS A 377 -29.77 13.62 -15.84
C LYS A 377 -30.33 14.41 -17.02
N ARG A 378 -29.73 14.27 -18.20
CA ARG A 378 -30.17 14.89 -19.46
C ARG A 378 -30.49 16.39 -19.26
N VAL A 379 -29.55 17.12 -18.66
CA VAL A 379 -29.71 18.56 -18.37
C VAL A 379 -29.84 19.32 -19.68
N ASP A 380 -30.86 20.17 -19.82
CA ASP A 380 -31.04 21.02 -21.00
C ASP A 380 -30.18 22.28 -20.84
N LEU A 381 -29.16 22.44 -21.68
CA LEU A 381 -28.22 23.56 -21.61
C LEU A 381 -28.58 24.72 -22.55
N ARG A 382 -29.61 24.59 -23.40
CA ARG A 382 -29.93 25.56 -24.46
C ARG A 382 -30.23 26.96 -23.90
N SER A 383 -31.02 27.03 -22.84
CA SER A 383 -31.30 28.32 -22.18
C SER A 383 -30.05 28.89 -21.52
N LEU A 384 -29.25 28.06 -20.86
CA LEU A 384 -28.01 28.48 -20.22
C LEU A 384 -26.98 29.05 -21.21
N ILE A 385 -26.68 28.36 -22.31
CA ILE A 385 -25.73 28.88 -23.31
C ILE A 385 -26.23 30.19 -23.94
N GLY A 386 -27.53 30.30 -24.23
CA GLY A 386 -28.10 31.52 -24.77
C GLY A 386 -27.90 32.71 -23.84
N LEU A 387 -28.17 32.53 -22.54
CA LEU A 387 -27.95 33.57 -21.54
C LEU A 387 -26.47 33.89 -21.32
N ILE A 388 -25.58 32.90 -21.33
CA ILE A 388 -24.13 33.11 -21.23
C ILE A 388 -23.66 34.00 -22.39
N ARG A 389 -24.01 33.65 -23.63
CA ARG A 389 -23.60 34.43 -24.82
C ARG A 389 -24.16 35.84 -24.81
N LYS A 390 -25.44 36.01 -24.45
CA LYS A 390 -26.04 37.33 -24.29
C LYS A 390 -25.32 38.15 -23.24
N SER A 391 -25.00 37.55 -22.09
CA SER A 391 -24.30 38.23 -20.99
C SER A 391 -22.88 38.61 -21.37
N GLU A 392 -22.16 37.74 -22.08
CA GLU A 392 -20.81 38.01 -22.60
C GLU A 392 -20.79 39.23 -23.52
N ALA A 393 -21.74 39.30 -24.46
CA ALA A 393 -21.88 40.44 -25.36
C ALA A 393 -22.21 41.74 -24.62
N MET A 394 -23.15 41.69 -23.66
CA MET A 394 -23.50 42.85 -22.83
C MET A 394 -22.30 43.38 -22.05
N VAL A 395 -21.50 42.49 -21.45
CA VAL A 395 -20.28 42.89 -20.71
C VAL A 395 -19.21 43.48 -21.65
N LYS A 396 -19.23 43.11 -22.94
CA LYS A 396 -18.37 43.71 -23.98
C LYS A 396 -18.91 45.01 -24.56
N GLY A 397 -20.11 45.44 -24.17
CA GLY A 397 -20.77 46.60 -24.77
C GLY A 397 -21.23 46.36 -26.21
N VAL A 398 -21.39 45.09 -26.60
CA VAL A 398 -21.88 44.70 -27.93
C VAL A 398 -23.36 44.40 -27.83
N ASP A 399 -24.19 45.15 -28.55
CA ASP A 399 -25.60 44.81 -28.70
C ASP A 399 -25.77 43.78 -29.81
N LEU A 400 -26.28 42.61 -29.44
CA LEU A 400 -26.51 41.51 -30.35
C LEU A 400 -27.95 41.55 -30.84
N ALA A 401 -28.16 41.97 -32.09
CA ALA A 401 -29.44 41.87 -32.80
C ALA A 401 -29.79 40.41 -33.19
N VAL A 402 -29.57 39.46 -32.29
CA VAL A 402 -29.69 38.02 -32.52
C VAL A 402 -30.68 37.44 -31.53
N SER A 403 -31.61 36.61 -32.01
CA SER A 403 -32.64 36.01 -31.16
C SER A 403 -32.06 35.01 -30.15
N MET A 404 -32.78 34.77 -29.04
CA MET A 404 -32.39 33.73 -28.07
C MET A 404 -32.33 32.33 -28.69
N ASN A 405 -33.18 32.04 -29.69
CA ASN A 405 -33.12 30.78 -30.44
C ASN A 405 -31.74 30.61 -31.10
N GLU A 406 -31.24 31.64 -31.77
CA GLU A 406 -29.95 31.62 -32.45
C GLU A 406 -28.79 31.52 -31.45
N LEU A 407 -28.84 32.29 -30.36
CA LEU A 407 -27.85 32.22 -29.28
C LEU A 407 -27.81 30.85 -28.60
N SER A 408 -28.90 30.09 -28.64
CA SER A 408 -28.97 28.75 -28.04
C SER A 408 -28.38 27.62 -28.90
N ARG A 409 -27.99 27.90 -30.16
CA ARG A 409 -27.50 26.88 -31.09
C ARG A 409 -26.19 26.24 -30.62
N SER A 410 -26.01 24.97 -30.99
CA SER A 410 -24.75 24.25 -30.81
C SER A 410 -23.63 24.89 -31.62
N GLY A 411 -22.40 24.51 -31.30
CA GLY A 411 -21.21 25.05 -31.96
C GLY A 411 -20.75 26.36 -31.37
N ARG A 412 -19.93 27.09 -32.12
CA ARG A 412 -19.46 28.45 -31.81
C ARG A 412 -20.20 29.43 -32.71
N LEU A 413 -20.53 30.61 -32.18
CA LEU A 413 -21.14 31.69 -32.96
C LEU A 413 -20.11 32.77 -33.21
N GLU A 414 -20.04 33.30 -34.43
CA GLU A 414 -19.11 34.38 -34.78
C GLU A 414 -19.31 35.63 -33.94
N ALA A 415 -20.56 35.93 -33.58
CA ALA A 415 -20.90 37.10 -32.77
C ALA A 415 -20.42 37.01 -31.30
N VAL A 416 -20.18 35.79 -30.79
CA VAL A 416 -19.66 35.52 -29.44
C VAL A 416 -18.73 34.31 -29.50
N PRO A 417 -17.52 34.47 -30.05
CA PRO A 417 -16.65 33.34 -30.39
C PRO A 417 -16.05 32.64 -29.16
N GLU A 418 -16.17 33.24 -27.97
CA GLU A 418 -15.57 32.72 -26.74
C GLU A 418 -16.25 31.47 -26.22
N TRP A 419 -17.51 31.22 -26.62
CA TRP A 419 -18.36 30.19 -26.05
C TRP A 419 -18.79 29.14 -27.08
N TYR A 420 -18.36 27.90 -26.84
CA TYR A 420 -18.73 26.72 -27.62
C TYR A 420 -19.74 25.86 -26.86
N TYR A 421 -20.79 25.41 -27.54
CA TYR A 421 -21.76 24.46 -26.98
C TYR A 421 -21.68 23.12 -27.70
N ASP A 422 -21.29 22.08 -26.97
CA ASP A 422 -21.16 20.72 -27.46
C ASP A 422 -22.36 19.85 -27.04
N PRO A 423 -23.27 19.50 -27.96
CA PRO A 423 -24.39 18.62 -27.66
C PRO A 423 -23.95 17.17 -27.45
N ALA A 424 -22.80 16.73 -27.98
CA ALA A 424 -22.35 15.34 -27.87
C ALA A 424 -21.90 14.99 -26.44
N THR A 425 -21.16 15.89 -25.81
CA THR A 425 -20.76 15.77 -24.39
C THR A 425 -21.71 16.49 -23.44
N ASN A 426 -22.71 17.21 -23.97
CA ASN A 426 -23.60 18.10 -23.25
C ASN A 426 -22.83 19.05 -22.32
N SER A 427 -21.93 19.85 -22.92
CA SER A 427 -21.04 20.78 -22.22
C SER A 427 -21.00 22.15 -22.88
N ILE A 428 -20.73 23.19 -22.08
CA ILE A 428 -20.47 24.55 -22.54
C ILE A 428 -19.03 24.90 -22.19
N GLN A 429 -18.28 25.41 -23.16
CA GLN A 429 -16.84 25.61 -23.01
C GLN A 429 -16.45 27.03 -23.39
N ASN A 430 -15.76 27.71 -22.47
CA ASN A 430 -14.95 28.88 -22.78
C ASN A 430 -13.50 28.41 -22.88
N GLY A 431 -13.08 28.03 -24.09
CA GLY A 431 -11.73 27.53 -24.39
C GLY A 431 -11.47 26.06 -24.08
N GLY A 432 -12.30 25.37 -23.32
CA GLY A 432 -12.08 23.96 -22.99
C GLY A 432 -10.84 23.75 -22.10
N ILE A 433 -10.20 22.57 -22.18
CA ILE A 433 -8.98 22.26 -21.40
C ILE A 433 -7.77 23.03 -21.92
N ASN A 434 -7.70 23.28 -23.23
CA ASN A 434 -6.62 24.02 -23.87
C ASN A 434 -7.21 25.16 -24.73
N PRO A 435 -7.32 26.38 -24.16
CA PRO A 435 -8.03 27.50 -24.78
C PRO A 435 -7.42 28.02 -26.07
N LYS A 436 -6.14 27.74 -26.37
CA LYS A 436 -5.42 28.31 -27.53
C LYS A 436 -5.65 29.83 -27.62
N ASP A 437 -6.19 30.33 -28.73
CA ASP A 437 -6.44 31.76 -28.98
C ASP A 437 -7.78 32.28 -28.42
N ILE A 438 -8.52 31.46 -27.68
CA ILE A 438 -9.79 31.86 -27.09
C ILE A 438 -9.55 32.73 -25.87
N LEU A 439 -10.21 33.88 -25.83
CA LEU A 439 -10.16 34.77 -24.69
C LEU A 439 -11.03 34.25 -23.55
N SER A 440 -10.55 34.42 -22.32
CA SER A 440 -11.32 34.15 -21.12
C SER A 440 -12.55 35.06 -21.06
N THR A 441 -13.66 34.51 -20.55
CA THR A 441 -14.89 35.27 -20.31
C THR A 441 -14.66 36.50 -19.43
N LYS A 442 -15.37 37.58 -19.75
CA LYS A 442 -15.44 38.78 -18.90
C LYS A 442 -16.51 38.69 -17.80
N ILE A 443 -17.29 37.61 -17.78
CA ILE A 443 -18.35 37.38 -16.79
C ILE A 443 -17.72 37.12 -15.41
N SER A 444 -18.09 37.93 -14.41
CA SER A 444 -17.65 37.74 -13.02
C SER A 444 -18.23 36.46 -12.39
N LYS A 445 -17.66 36.00 -11.27
CA LYS A 445 -18.11 34.79 -10.58
C LYS A 445 -19.55 34.95 -10.06
N GLU A 446 -19.86 36.12 -9.53
CA GLU A 446 -21.17 36.49 -9.01
C GLU A 446 -22.22 36.51 -10.12
N GLN A 447 -21.87 37.08 -11.29
CA GLN A 447 -22.73 37.05 -12.47
C GLN A 447 -22.91 35.62 -12.99
N LEU A 448 -21.85 34.82 -13.03
CA LEU A 448 -21.90 33.44 -13.51
C LEU A 448 -22.93 32.63 -12.73
N LYS A 449 -22.91 32.70 -11.39
CA LYS A 449 -23.88 31.98 -10.55
C LYS A 449 -25.31 32.33 -10.92
N LYS A 450 -25.63 33.63 -11.00
CA LYS A 450 -26.96 34.10 -11.36
C LYS A 450 -27.37 33.65 -12.76
N ILE A 451 -26.45 33.68 -13.73
CA ILE A 451 -26.68 33.19 -15.09
C ILE A 451 -26.98 31.69 -15.09
N ILE A 452 -26.23 30.91 -14.31
CA ILE A 452 -26.47 29.46 -14.17
C ILE A 452 -27.84 29.19 -13.56
N GLU A 453 -28.21 29.88 -12.48
CA GLU A 453 -29.52 29.74 -11.84
C GLU A 453 -30.67 30.07 -12.81
N LEU A 454 -30.60 31.20 -13.51
CA LEU A 454 -31.63 31.64 -14.44
C LEU A 454 -31.71 30.77 -15.70
N GLY A 455 -30.56 30.38 -16.25
CA GLY A 455 -30.47 29.57 -17.46
C GLY A 455 -30.88 28.13 -17.25
N LEU A 456 -30.48 27.51 -16.14
CA LEU A 456 -30.92 26.15 -15.84
C LEU A 456 -32.40 26.10 -15.41
N SER A 457 -32.91 27.12 -14.71
CA SER A 457 -34.33 27.18 -14.33
C SER A 457 -35.27 27.47 -15.49
N GLU A 458 -34.73 27.92 -16.64
CA GLU A 458 -35.51 28.35 -17.81
C GLU A 458 -36.49 29.49 -17.50
N SER A 459 -36.22 30.24 -16.42
CA SER A 459 -37.12 31.28 -15.90
C SER A 459 -37.19 32.51 -16.80
N LEU A 460 -36.09 32.86 -17.48
CA LEU A 460 -36.05 33.98 -18.43
C LEU A 460 -36.45 33.57 -19.85
N TRP A 461 -36.10 32.35 -20.25
CA TRP A 461 -36.37 31.82 -21.57
C TRP A 461 -36.31 30.30 -21.54
N SER A 462 -37.29 29.66 -22.17
CA SER A 462 -37.32 28.22 -22.37
C SER A 462 -37.22 27.92 -23.86
N PRO A 463 -36.36 26.99 -24.29
CA PRO A 463 -36.40 26.50 -25.66
C PRO A 463 -37.76 25.83 -25.94
N LEU A 464 -38.27 26.00 -27.16
CA LEU A 464 -39.37 25.17 -27.64
C LEU A 464 -38.91 23.71 -27.66
N ARG A 465 -39.82 22.80 -27.31
CA ARG A 465 -39.52 21.38 -27.16
C ARG A 465 -39.09 20.74 -28.46
#